data_AF-A0A842R5E6-F1
#
_entry.id   AF-A0A842R5E6-F1
#
_cell.length_a   1.000
_cell.length_b   1.000
_cell.length_c   1.000
_cell.angle_alpha   90.00
_cell.angle_beta   90.00
_cell.angle_gamma   90.00
#
_symmetry.space_group_name_H-M   'P 1'
#
loop_
_entity.id
_entity.type
_entity.pdbx_description
1 polymer ?
#
loop_
_entity_poly.entity_id
_entity_poly.type
_entity_poly.pdbx_seq_one_letter_code
_entity_poly.pdbx_strand_id
1 'polypeptide(L)'
;MGSKSRKRDGRKKKGGTWGKQLGGIYRLVYLVHRFRLYRLFKHVPDAAIGRFAVLFRKAFFGKAEKMRRRIKNSLFGLTGKQYPPAFTKEFASTVLNSMSHLLLDLMLKVPNYMPRDLPRLMTFEGLDILDDALKQGKGILMPSVHVGQFFHCVGGLLFHKNGYKVAAVGNLKNRDLFEIVVGFPQYARLKVVGKDKYKTLKDELIECLSQNYIVFLMHDIAKRNNLKTQFIPGNREILAPTPQGIVALHGETGAPIIPIVSIPTGIFTRSKLKILDPSPILDIMNDPSIPAGKEFHGRISTAINSLLFPYTLSYMAYWEEIMTFGSRVLDGKITLPKNSTFQEIIEIIEKELQGLIENSYELERKDQFIINFIRSTMDELRQVHAQESKEHDQDVRLHRKSSILIGGLTTREQLEKIFGVITKILKEARYHDTAMCCRNQASSIKFFFQEARKVPTKEIKNANQDGPTGS
;
A
#
# COMPACT_ATOMS: atom_id res chain seq x y z
N MET A 1 -37.35 31.23 28.18
CA MET A 1 -37.48 29.84 27.69
C MET A 1 -36.99 29.80 26.25
N GLY A 2 -35.92 29.05 25.95
CA GLY A 2 -35.34 28.96 24.61
C GLY A 2 -34.33 27.83 24.53
N SER A 3 -34.81 26.59 24.44
CA SER A 3 -33.94 25.41 24.40
C SER A 3 -33.27 25.28 23.03
N LYS A 4 -32.00 25.68 22.93
CA LYS A 4 -31.16 25.38 21.77
C LYS A 4 -30.85 23.88 21.75
N SER A 5 -31.63 23.12 20.99
CA SER A 5 -31.35 21.73 20.62
C SER A 5 -30.04 21.68 19.82
N ARG A 6 -28.93 21.34 20.48
CA ARG A 6 -27.67 20.94 19.83
C ARG A 6 -27.90 19.59 19.13
N LYS A 7 -28.24 19.63 17.84
CA LYS A 7 -28.12 18.47 16.95
C LYS A 7 -26.66 18.01 16.98
N ARG A 8 -26.39 16.92 17.70
CA ARG A 8 -25.10 16.22 17.65
C ARG A 8 -24.90 15.72 16.23
N ASP A 9 -24.07 16.43 15.49
CA ASP A 9 -23.67 16.07 14.15
C ASP A 9 -22.93 14.72 14.22
N GLY A 10 -23.66 13.64 13.93
CA GLY A 10 -23.24 12.25 14.06
C GLY A 10 -22.22 11.84 13.00
N ARG A 11 -21.17 12.64 12.81
CA ARG A 11 -20.01 12.27 11.99
C ARG A 11 -19.34 11.08 12.65
N LYS A 12 -19.75 9.87 12.24
CA LYS A 12 -19.03 8.62 12.51
C LYS A 12 -17.55 8.89 12.28
N LYS A 13 -16.75 8.91 13.35
CA LYS A 13 -15.30 9.10 13.28
C LYS A 13 -14.77 8.15 12.21
N LYS A 14 -14.32 8.71 11.08
CA LYS A 14 -13.73 7.95 9.96
C LYS A 14 -12.67 7.00 10.55
N GLY A 15 -12.73 5.75 10.11
CA GLY A 15 -12.02 4.63 10.74
C GLY A 15 -10.57 4.99 11.11
N GLY A 16 -10.23 4.85 12.38
CA GLY A 16 -8.85 4.99 12.82
C GLY A 16 -7.93 4.02 12.09
N THR A 17 -6.67 4.43 11.88
CA THR A 17 -5.62 3.54 11.38
C THR A 17 -5.53 2.29 12.24
N TRP A 18 -5.16 1.16 11.63
CA TRP A 18 -5.03 -0.12 12.33
C TRP A 18 -4.19 -0.02 13.62
N GLY A 19 -3.06 0.70 13.59
CA GLY A 19 -2.25 0.97 14.78
C GLY A 19 -2.99 1.64 15.95
N LYS A 20 -4.07 2.42 15.71
CA LYS A 20 -4.90 2.95 16.82
C LYS A 20 -5.67 1.85 17.54
N GLN A 21 -6.04 0.78 16.83
CA GLN A 21 -6.72 -0.37 17.44
C GLN A 21 -5.76 -1.20 18.29
N LEU A 22 -4.47 -1.14 18.00
CA LEU A 22 -3.41 -1.81 18.75
C LEU A 22 -2.86 -1.00 19.93
N GLY A 23 -3.35 0.22 20.19
CA GLY A 23 -2.80 1.08 21.25
C GLY A 23 -2.80 0.44 22.64
N GLY A 24 -3.80 -0.39 22.97
CA GLY A 24 -3.80 -1.16 24.22
C GLY A 24 -2.69 -2.21 24.29
N ILE A 25 -2.43 -2.89 23.17
CA ILE A 25 -1.33 -3.86 23.06
C ILE A 25 0.02 -3.14 23.13
N TYR A 26 0.19 -2.00 22.46
CA TYR A 26 1.44 -1.24 22.51
C TYR A 26 1.76 -0.75 23.93
N ARG A 27 0.74 -0.34 24.69
CA ARG A 27 0.92 -0.05 26.13
C ARG A 27 1.34 -1.28 26.93
N LEU A 28 0.79 -2.45 26.62
CA LEU A 28 1.23 -3.70 27.26
C LEU A 28 2.70 -4.00 26.93
N VAL A 29 3.12 -3.85 25.67
CA VAL A 29 4.52 -4.00 25.26
C VAL A 29 5.41 -3.04 26.04
N TYR A 30 5.03 -1.76 26.10
CA TYR A 30 5.73 -0.75 26.89
C TYR A 30 5.87 -1.14 28.36
N LEU A 31 4.81 -1.63 29.01
CA LEU A 31 4.87 -2.06 30.41
C LEU A 31 5.81 -3.26 30.59
N VAL A 32 5.73 -4.27 29.71
CA VAL A 32 6.64 -5.43 29.71
C VAL A 32 8.10 -4.99 29.56
N HIS A 33 8.37 -4.03 28.68
CA HIS A 33 9.70 -3.47 28.46
C HIS A 33 10.18 -2.63 29.65
N ARG A 34 9.32 -1.74 30.19
CA ARG A 34 9.60 -0.85 31.32
C ARG A 34 9.96 -1.61 32.58
N PHE A 35 9.18 -2.64 32.90
CA PHE A 35 9.42 -3.51 34.05
C PHE A 35 10.37 -4.67 33.75
N ARG A 36 10.96 -4.70 32.54
CA ARG A 36 11.94 -5.70 32.11
C ARG A 36 11.44 -7.15 32.24
N LEU A 37 10.12 -7.36 32.17
CA LEU A 37 9.49 -8.69 32.28
C LEU A 37 9.91 -9.61 31.13
N TYR A 38 10.32 -9.05 29.99
CA TYR A 38 10.90 -9.81 28.87
C TYR A 38 12.11 -10.65 29.26
N ARG A 39 12.87 -10.30 30.32
CA ARG A 39 14.04 -11.05 30.77
C ARG A 39 13.69 -12.48 31.22
N LEU A 40 12.49 -12.66 31.76
CA LEU A 40 11.97 -13.98 32.16
C LEU A 40 11.81 -14.92 30.95
N PHE A 41 11.68 -14.36 29.75
CA PHE A 41 11.43 -15.11 28.52
C PHE A 41 12.70 -15.38 27.70
N LYS A 42 13.88 -14.98 28.20
CA LYS A 42 15.16 -15.17 27.51
C LYS A 42 15.44 -16.64 27.19
N HIS A 43 15.23 -17.51 28.18
CA HIS A 43 15.51 -18.95 28.08
C HIS A 43 14.29 -19.80 27.72
N VAL A 44 13.11 -19.19 27.58
CA VAL A 44 11.90 -19.91 27.19
C VAL A 44 12.03 -20.35 25.73
N PRO A 45 11.86 -21.66 25.41
CA PRO A 45 11.96 -22.15 24.04
C PRO A 45 10.97 -21.46 23.10
N ASP A 46 11.40 -21.19 21.87
CA ASP A 46 10.62 -20.48 20.86
C ASP A 46 9.29 -21.19 20.56
N ALA A 47 9.28 -22.52 20.60
CA ALA A 47 8.07 -23.34 20.45
C ALA A 47 7.01 -23.06 21.55
N ALA A 48 7.43 -22.81 22.79
CA ALA A 48 6.51 -22.53 23.89
C ALA A 48 5.83 -21.17 23.72
N ILE A 49 6.60 -20.15 23.32
CA ILE A 49 6.04 -18.82 23.02
C ILE A 49 5.17 -18.89 21.76
N GLY A 50 5.56 -19.69 20.77
CA GLY A 50 4.75 -19.98 19.58
C GLY A 50 3.38 -20.55 19.92
N ARG A 51 3.28 -21.45 20.91
CA ARG A 51 1.99 -21.96 21.43
C ARG A 51 1.22 -20.87 22.19
N PHE A 52 1.90 -20.04 22.97
CA PHE A 52 1.26 -18.90 23.66
C PHE A 52 0.65 -17.90 22.67
N ALA A 53 1.21 -17.75 21.46
CA ALA A 53 0.63 -16.92 20.40
C ALA A 53 -0.81 -17.31 20.03
N VAL A 54 -1.15 -18.60 20.10
CA VAL A 54 -2.51 -19.09 19.82
C VAL A 54 -3.49 -18.60 20.90
N LEU A 55 -3.05 -18.56 22.16
CA LEU A 55 -3.83 -18.04 23.28
C LEU A 55 -3.94 -16.51 23.22
N PHE A 56 -2.81 -15.84 22.97
CA PHE A 56 -2.74 -14.39 22.77
C PHE A 56 -3.71 -13.95 21.66
N ARG A 57 -3.71 -14.68 20.54
CA ARG A 57 -4.66 -14.46 19.45
C ARG A 57 -6.11 -14.54 19.91
N LYS A 58 -6.48 -15.56 20.68
CA LYS A 58 -7.85 -15.72 21.20
C LYS A 58 -8.22 -14.54 22.12
N ALA A 59 -7.31 -14.11 22.99
CA ALA A 59 -7.56 -13.02 23.93
C ALA A 59 -7.73 -11.65 23.23
N PHE A 60 -6.85 -11.32 22.29
CA PHE A 60 -6.80 -9.99 21.68
C PHE A 60 -7.55 -9.87 20.35
N PHE A 61 -7.72 -10.97 19.62
CA PHE A 61 -8.32 -10.99 18.29
C PHE A 61 -9.51 -11.97 18.14
N GLY A 62 -9.85 -12.74 19.18
CA GLY A 62 -10.80 -13.86 19.09
C GLY A 62 -12.25 -13.50 18.70
N LYS A 63 -12.68 -12.25 18.90
CA LYS A 63 -14.03 -11.76 18.55
C LYS A 63 -14.05 -10.87 17.29
N ALA A 64 -12.99 -10.90 16.48
CA ALA A 64 -12.81 -9.91 15.41
C ALA A 64 -13.52 -10.30 14.09
N GLU A 65 -14.84 -10.47 14.10
CA GLU A 65 -15.64 -10.67 12.87
C GLU A 65 -15.41 -9.52 11.87
N LYS A 66 -15.27 -8.30 12.40
CA LYS A 66 -14.86 -7.13 11.64
C LYS A 66 -13.53 -7.32 10.93
N MET A 67 -12.56 -8.01 11.55
CA MET A 67 -11.26 -8.28 10.96
C MET A 67 -11.35 -9.34 9.86
N ARG A 68 -12.09 -10.42 10.10
CA ARG A 68 -12.34 -11.45 9.07
C ARG A 68 -12.94 -10.83 7.81
N ARG A 69 -13.93 -9.93 7.96
CA ARG A 69 -14.50 -9.18 6.84
C ARG A 69 -13.46 -8.29 6.13
N ARG A 70 -12.55 -7.65 6.86
CA ARG A 70 -11.48 -6.85 6.25
C ARG A 70 -10.51 -7.72 5.46
N ILE A 71 -10.07 -8.85 6.04
CA ILE A 71 -9.18 -9.81 5.38
C ILE A 71 -9.86 -10.38 4.13
N LYS A 72 -11.15 -10.74 4.21
CA LYS A 72 -11.96 -11.14 3.04
C LYS A 72 -11.92 -10.08 1.93
N ASN A 73 -12.15 -8.83 2.28
CA ASN A 73 -12.12 -7.72 1.33
C ASN A 73 -10.71 -7.52 0.75
N SER A 74 -9.65 -7.71 1.53
CA SER A 74 -8.28 -7.63 1.03
C SER A 74 -7.92 -8.79 0.10
N LEU A 75 -8.34 -10.02 0.41
CA LEU A 75 -8.18 -11.17 -0.48
C LEU A 75 -8.88 -10.93 -1.82
N PHE A 76 -10.13 -10.46 -1.79
CA PHE A 76 -10.82 -10.04 -3.01
C PHE A 76 -10.10 -8.87 -3.69
N GLY A 77 -9.61 -7.91 -2.91
CA GLY A 77 -8.87 -6.76 -3.39
C GLY A 77 -7.55 -7.10 -4.07
N LEU A 78 -6.87 -8.19 -3.68
CA LEU A 78 -5.62 -8.65 -4.28
C LEU A 78 -5.86 -9.58 -5.47
N THR A 79 -6.73 -10.57 -5.28
CA THR A 79 -6.83 -11.72 -6.19
C THR A 79 -8.00 -11.60 -7.19
N GLY A 80 -8.97 -10.74 -6.92
CA GLY A 80 -10.21 -10.62 -7.68
C GLY A 80 -11.19 -11.77 -7.42
N LYS A 81 -10.78 -12.76 -6.62
CA LYS A 81 -11.54 -13.97 -6.34
C LYS A 81 -12.26 -13.84 -5.01
N GLN A 82 -13.51 -14.31 -4.99
CA GLN A 82 -14.22 -14.57 -3.75
C GLN A 82 -13.92 -15.98 -3.30
N TYR A 83 -13.35 -16.13 -2.10
CA TYR A 83 -13.06 -17.43 -1.53
C TYR A 83 -14.22 -17.95 -0.67
N PRO A 84 -14.37 -19.28 -0.53
CA PRO A 84 -15.34 -19.87 0.38
C PRO A 84 -15.20 -19.32 1.81
N PRO A 85 -16.30 -19.25 2.59
CA PRO A 85 -16.26 -18.80 3.97
C PRO A 85 -15.29 -19.60 4.86
N ALA A 86 -15.19 -20.92 4.65
CA ALA A 86 -14.28 -21.80 5.38
C ALA A 86 -12.81 -21.39 5.18
N PHE A 87 -12.37 -21.27 3.92
CA PHE A 87 -11.03 -20.80 3.57
C PHE A 87 -10.75 -19.42 4.17
N THR A 88 -11.68 -18.47 4.01
CA THR A 88 -11.49 -17.10 4.52
C THR A 88 -11.32 -17.07 6.04
N LYS A 89 -12.08 -17.92 6.76
CA LYS A 89 -11.99 -18.05 8.22
C LYS A 89 -10.64 -18.62 8.65
N GLU A 90 -10.18 -19.67 7.97
CA GLU A 90 -8.88 -20.29 8.22
C GLU A 90 -7.73 -19.34 7.91
N PHE A 91 -7.73 -18.73 6.73
CA PHE A 91 -6.73 -17.74 6.33
C PHE A 91 -6.67 -16.56 7.31
N ALA A 92 -7.82 -16.03 7.74
CA ALA A 92 -7.87 -14.99 8.76
C ALA A 92 -7.30 -15.46 10.11
N SER A 93 -7.54 -16.72 10.49
CA SER A 93 -6.96 -17.32 11.69
C SER A 93 -5.43 -17.40 11.61
N THR A 94 -4.89 -17.73 10.44
CA THR A 94 -3.44 -17.74 10.17
C THR A 94 -2.85 -16.34 10.23
N VAL A 95 -3.45 -15.35 9.54
CA VAL A 95 -3.02 -13.93 9.60
C VAL A 95 -2.93 -13.43 11.04
N LEU A 96 -3.98 -13.68 11.84
CA LEU A 96 -4.02 -13.23 13.23
C LEU A 96 -3.01 -13.97 14.12
N ASN A 97 -2.68 -15.22 13.79
CA ASN A 97 -1.63 -15.97 14.48
C ASN A 97 -0.25 -15.40 14.15
N SER A 98 0.04 -15.12 12.88
CA SER A 98 1.27 -14.46 12.44
C SER A 98 1.46 -13.10 13.10
N MET A 99 0.39 -12.30 13.18
CA MET A 99 0.40 -11.03 13.90
C MET A 99 0.69 -11.21 15.40
N SER A 100 0.15 -12.27 16.01
CA SER A 100 0.45 -12.60 17.41
C SER A 100 1.91 -12.99 17.60
N HIS A 101 2.50 -13.74 16.66
CA HIS A 101 3.93 -14.04 16.67
C HIS A 101 4.78 -12.76 16.59
N LEU A 102 4.50 -11.87 15.62
CA LEU A 102 5.20 -10.59 15.49
C LEU A 102 5.18 -9.78 16.80
N LEU A 103 4.00 -9.64 17.41
CA LEU A 103 3.83 -8.88 18.65
C LEU A 103 4.53 -9.54 19.84
N LEU A 104 4.48 -10.86 19.96
CA LEU A 104 5.16 -11.58 21.04
C LEU A 104 6.68 -11.56 20.88
N ASP A 105 7.18 -11.67 19.65
CA ASP A 105 8.61 -11.53 19.35
C ASP A 105 9.10 -10.15 19.79
N LEU A 106 8.42 -9.09 19.34
CA LEU A 106 8.73 -7.71 19.71
C LEU A 106 8.61 -7.44 21.23
N MET A 107 7.62 -8.04 21.88
CA MET A 107 7.37 -7.84 23.31
C MET A 107 8.37 -8.59 24.20
N LEU A 108 8.71 -9.83 23.84
CA LEU A 108 9.39 -10.77 24.75
C LEU A 108 10.81 -11.14 24.32
N LYS A 109 11.12 -11.11 23.02
CA LYS A 109 12.38 -11.63 22.48
C LYS A 109 13.30 -10.54 21.95
N VAL A 110 12.79 -9.60 21.17
CA VAL A 110 13.58 -8.49 20.60
C VAL A 110 14.43 -7.74 21.65
N PRO A 111 13.90 -7.36 22.83
CA PRO A 111 14.69 -6.72 23.89
C PRO A 111 15.89 -7.54 24.41
N ASN A 112 15.85 -8.87 24.23
CA ASN A 112 16.90 -9.79 24.66
C ASN A 112 17.93 -10.08 23.57
N TYR A 113 17.70 -9.66 22.33
CA TYR A 113 18.63 -9.91 21.24
C TYR A 113 19.92 -9.12 21.41
N MET A 114 21.03 -9.83 21.20
CA MET A 114 22.39 -9.29 21.20
C MET A 114 23.06 -9.59 19.85
N PRO A 115 24.11 -8.85 19.47
CA PRO A 115 24.85 -9.13 18.24
C PRO A 115 25.29 -10.58 18.08
N ARG A 116 25.69 -11.25 19.18
CA ARG A 116 26.08 -12.66 19.18
C ARG A 116 24.94 -13.63 18.83
N ASP A 117 23.68 -13.23 18.98
CA ASP A 117 22.53 -14.08 18.69
C ASP A 117 22.19 -14.07 17.19
N LEU A 118 22.72 -13.11 16.43
CA LEU A 118 22.37 -12.88 15.03
C LEU A 118 22.46 -14.15 14.16
N PRO A 119 23.54 -14.96 14.21
CA PRO A 119 23.65 -16.16 13.36
C PRO A 119 22.55 -17.20 13.63
N ARG A 120 21.96 -17.21 14.83
CA ARG A 120 20.85 -18.12 15.19
C ARG A 120 19.48 -17.59 14.76
N LEU A 121 19.35 -16.27 14.70
CA LEU A 121 18.08 -15.58 14.43
C LEU A 121 17.90 -15.27 12.95
N MET A 122 18.98 -14.98 12.22
CA MET A 122 18.90 -14.42 10.89
C MET A 122 19.98 -14.96 9.96
N THR A 123 19.59 -15.20 8.72
CA THR A 123 20.50 -15.44 7.60
C THR A 123 20.34 -14.32 6.58
N PHE A 124 21.40 -13.99 5.86
CA PHE A 124 21.40 -12.91 4.88
C PHE A 124 21.64 -13.44 3.47
N GLU A 125 21.04 -12.80 2.48
CA GLU A 125 21.27 -13.01 1.04
C GLU A 125 21.42 -11.63 0.37
N GLY A 126 22.45 -11.44 -0.46
CA GLY A 126 22.71 -10.18 -1.17
C GLY A 126 23.38 -9.07 -0.35
N LEU A 127 24.15 -9.41 0.70
CA LEU A 127 24.83 -8.38 1.52
C LEU A 127 25.92 -7.61 0.77
N ASP A 128 26.54 -8.24 -0.24
CA ASP A 128 27.50 -7.64 -1.14
C ASP A 128 26.92 -6.42 -1.88
N ILE A 129 25.68 -6.53 -2.39
CA ILE A 129 24.95 -5.42 -3.01
C ILE A 129 24.85 -4.22 -2.06
N LEU A 130 24.55 -4.50 -0.79
CA LEU A 130 24.43 -3.48 0.24
C LEU A 130 25.78 -2.82 0.55
N ASP A 131 26.81 -3.63 0.75
CA ASP A 131 28.16 -3.15 1.08
C ASP A 131 28.74 -2.29 -0.04
N ASP A 132 28.56 -2.71 -1.30
CA ASP A 132 29.05 -1.97 -2.47
C ASP A 132 28.35 -0.63 -2.66
N ALA A 133 27.05 -0.56 -2.41
CA ALA A 133 26.31 0.70 -2.43
C ALA A 133 26.74 1.66 -1.30
N LEU A 134 27.02 1.15 -0.10
CA LEU A 134 27.49 1.98 1.03
C LEU A 134 28.89 2.55 0.80
N LYS A 135 29.75 1.88 0.01
CA LYS A 135 31.08 2.41 -0.37
C LYS A 135 30.97 3.73 -1.15
N GLN A 136 29.84 4.02 -1.78
CA GLN A 136 29.60 5.27 -2.50
C GLN A 136 29.40 6.48 -1.59
N GLY A 137 29.20 6.27 -0.28
CA GLY A 137 29.12 7.34 0.72
C GLY A 137 27.82 8.16 0.71
N LYS A 138 26.81 7.79 -0.07
CA LYS A 138 25.54 8.52 -0.21
C LYS A 138 24.43 8.07 0.74
N GLY A 139 24.69 7.05 1.57
CA GLY A 139 23.64 6.33 2.28
C GLY A 139 22.79 5.50 1.32
N ILE A 140 21.75 4.84 1.85
CA ILE A 140 20.87 3.97 1.08
C ILE A 140 19.42 4.22 1.46
N LEU A 141 18.54 4.28 0.46
CA LEU A 141 17.11 4.24 0.65
C LEU A 141 16.63 2.79 0.56
N MET A 142 16.14 2.23 1.65
CA MET A 142 15.85 0.80 1.75
C MET A 142 14.35 0.55 1.93
N PRO A 143 13.57 0.42 0.83
CA PRO A 143 12.18 0.02 0.89
C PRO A 143 12.02 -1.41 1.42
N SER A 144 10.99 -1.63 2.23
CA SER A 144 10.56 -2.96 2.64
C SER A 144 9.03 -3.04 2.75
N VAL A 145 8.51 -4.20 3.11
CA VAL A 145 7.08 -4.48 3.32
C VAL A 145 6.85 -5.08 4.70
N HIS A 146 5.65 -4.94 5.26
CA HIS A 146 5.30 -5.50 6.57
C HIS A 146 5.02 -7.01 6.49
N VAL A 147 5.93 -7.78 5.91
CA VAL A 147 5.86 -9.24 5.78
C VAL A 147 6.76 -9.89 6.82
N GLY A 148 6.25 -10.95 7.46
CA GLY A 148 7.00 -11.73 8.42
C GLY A 148 7.42 -10.91 9.64
N GLN A 149 8.63 -11.15 10.12
CA GLN A 149 9.22 -10.33 11.18
C GLN A 149 10.01 -9.18 10.56
N PHE A 150 9.30 -8.21 9.98
CA PHE A 150 9.90 -7.10 9.26
C PHE A 150 10.85 -6.24 10.13
N PHE A 151 10.67 -6.22 11.46
CA PHE A 151 11.63 -5.58 12.37
C PHE A 151 13.01 -6.25 12.36
N HIS A 152 13.10 -7.50 11.92
CA HIS A 152 14.36 -8.21 11.75
C HIS A 152 15.21 -7.58 10.64
N CYS A 153 14.63 -6.91 9.63
CA CYS A 153 15.42 -6.14 8.67
C CYS A 153 16.27 -5.08 9.39
N VAL A 154 15.66 -4.30 10.27
CA VAL A 154 16.36 -3.26 11.04
C VAL A 154 17.32 -3.89 12.05
N GLY A 155 16.86 -4.86 12.85
CA GLY A 155 17.69 -5.51 13.87
C GLY A 155 18.88 -6.27 13.29
N GLY A 156 18.68 -6.96 12.17
CA GLY A 156 19.71 -7.72 11.47
C GLY A 156 20.82 -6.83 10.95
N LEU A 157 20.47 -5.71 10.30
CA LEU A 157 21.45 -4.74 9.84
C LEU A 157 22.21 -4.10 11.01
N LEU A 158 21.51 -3.67 12.06
CA LEU A 158 22.14 -3.05 13.22
C LEU A 158 23.12 -3.97 13.93
N PHE A 159 22.79 -5.27 14.04
CA PHE A 159 23.59 -6.26 14.76
C PHE A 159 24.64 -6.94 13.87
N HIS A 160 24.64 -6.68 12.57
CA HIS A 160 25.63 -7.22 11.66
C HIS A 160 27.04 -6.73 12.03
N LYS A 161 28.04 -7.58 11.81
CA LYS A 161 29.45 -7.29 12.15
C LYS A 161 30.01 -6.06 11.43
N ASN A 162 29.46 -5.70 10.26
CA ASN A 162 29.86 -4.52 9.50
C ASN A 162 29.40 -3.20 10.16
N GLY A 163 28.58 -3.26 11.21
CA GLY A 163 28.25 -2.09 12.02
C GLY A 163 27.38 -1.05 11.31
N TYR A 164 26.42 -1.49 10.49
CA TYR A 164 25.57 -0.58 9.73
C TYR A 164 24.82 0.42 10.64
N LYS A 165 24.67 1.65 10.14
CA LYS A 165 23.86 2.71 10.74
C LYS A 165 22.50 2.72 10.06
N VAL A 166 21.43 2.68 10.85
CA VAL A 166 20.07 2.58 10.31
C VAL A 166 19.22 3.72 10.84
N ALA A 167 18.52 4.39 9.94
CA ALA A 167 17.48 5.36 10.26
C ALA A 167 16.12 4.76 9.88
N ALA A 168 15.18 4.65 10.82
CA ALA A 168 13.85 4.11 10.57
C ALA A 168 12.78 5.16 10.89
N VAL A 169 11.72 5.22 10.08
CA VAL A 169 10.62 6.17 10.32
C VAL A 169 9.53 5.54 11.18
N GLY A 170 9.31 6.12 12.36
CA GLY A 170 8.30 5.69 13.32
C GLY A 170 7.10 6.64 13.38
N ASN A 171 5.89 6.07 13.51
CA ASN A 171 4.73 6.88 13.91
C ASN A 171 4.86 7.20 15.41
N LEU A 172 4.85 8.49 15.78
CA LEU A 172 4.96 8.91 17.18
C LEU A 172 3.85 8.33 18.07
N LYS A 173 2.70 7.95 17.51
CA LYS A 173 1.62 7.26 18.25
C LYS A 173 1.98 5.84 18.68
N ASN A 174 3.02 5.27 18.06
CA ASN A 174 3.54 3.95 18.36
C ASN A 174 4.84 4.06 19.18
N ARG A 175 5.19 5.24 19.71
CA ARG A 175 6.43 5.46 20.49
C ARG A 175 6.60 4.45 21.62
N ASP A 176 5.50 4.14 22.32
CA ASP A 176 5.41 3.10 23.36
C ASP A 176 6.02 1.75 22.94
N LEU A 177 6.00 1.43 21.65
CA LEU A 177 6.48 0.17 21.09
C LEU A 177 8.01 0.06 21.07
N PHE A 178 8.72 1.17 20.89
CA PHE A 178 10.15 1.18 20.58
C PHE A 178 10.99 2.08 21.49
N GLU A 179 10.40 3.02 22.23
CA GLU A 179 11.13 4.00 23.03
C GLU A 179 12.14 3.35 23.99
N ILE A 180 11.73 2.30 24.68
CA ILE A 180 12.60 1.62 25.65
C ILE A 180 13.69 0.83 24.94
N VAL A 181 13.35 0.18 23.82
CA VAL A 181 14.29 -0.65 23.05
C VAL A 181 15.38 0.21 22.41
N VAL A 182 15.01 1.36 21.83
CA VAL A 182 15.95 2.33 21.24
C VAL A 182 16.93 2.88 22.27
N GLY A 183 16.55 2.92 23.55
CA GLY A 183 17.45 3.32 24.64
C GLY A 183 18.50 2.29 25.04
N PHE A 184 18.46 1.06 24.53
CA PHE A 184 19.49 0.08 24.89
C PHE A 184 20.79 0.29 24.10
N PRO A 185 21.98 0.07 24.71
CA PRO A 185 23.27 0.33 24.07
C PRO A 185 23.46 -0.38 22.72
N GLN A 186 22.93 -1.60 22.56
CA GLN A 186 23.05 -2.35 21.30
C GLN A 186 22.30 -1.70 20.13
N TYR A 187 21.37 -0.76 20.40
CA TYR A 187 20.65 0.01 19.38
C TYR A 187 21.24 1.43 19.18
N ALA A 188 22.43 1.73 19.70
CA ALA A 188 23.04 3.06 19.57
C ALA A 188 23.22 3.56 18.12
N ARG A 189 23.26 2.64 17.14
CA ARG A 189 23.34 2.95 15.70
C ARG A 189 21.99 3.10 15.00
N LEU A 190 20.89 3.01 15.75
CA LEU A 190 19.53 3.21 15.27
C LEU A 190 19.07 4.63 15.56
N LYS A 191 18.76 5.39 14.50
CA LYS A 191 18.02 6.66 14.60
C LYS A 191 16.56 6.39 14.28
N VAL A 192 15.64 6.68 15.20
CA VAL A 192 14.19 6.62 14.91
C VAL A 192 13.67 8.01 14.67
N VAL A 193 13.29 8.29 13.43
CA VAL A 193 12.78 9.60 13.02
C VAL A 193 11.26 9.62 13.18
N GLY A 194 10.77 10.59 13.94
CA GLY A 194 9.35 10.73 14.27
C GLY A 194 8.53 11.34 13.15
N LYS A 195 7.36 10.76 12.84
CA LYS A 195 6.42 11.31 11.85
C LYS A 195 5.46 12.32 12.47
N ASP A 196 5.82 13.61 12.50
CA ASP A 196 4.90 14.71 12.87
C ASP A 196 4.49 15.58 11.67
N LYS A 197 5.44 16.13 10.92
CA LYS A 197 5.31 16.92 9.69
C LYS A 197 6.28 16.37 8.64
N TYR A 198 5.88 16.40 7.36
CA TYR A 198 6.72 15.83 6.30
C TYR A 198 8.03 16.60 6.09
N LYS A 199 8.01 17.94 6.25
CA LYS A 199 9.19 18.77 6.03
C LYS A 199 10.32 18.43 7.02
N THR A 200 10.04 18.44 8.31
CA THR A 200 11.00 18.06 9.37
C THR A 200 11.49 16.63 9.21
N LEU A 201 10.58 15.69 8.94
CA LEU A 201 10.93 14.30 8.63
C LEU A 201 11.91 14.20 7.45
N LYS A 202 11.67 14.95 6.37
CA LYS A 202 12.51 14.91 5.17
C LYS A 202 13.93 15.39 5.46
N ASP A 203 14.06 16.55 6.11
CA ASP A 203 15.36 17.16 6.39
C ASP A 203 16.22 16.26 7.28
N GLU A 204 15.62 15.61 8.30
CA GLU A 204 16.32 14.64 9.15
C GLU A 204 16.76 13.39 8.38
N LEU A 205 15.97 12.91 7.41
CA LEU A 205 16.35 11.75 6.59
C LEU A 205 17.47 12.09 5.61
N ILE A 206 17.48 13.30 5.03
CA ILE A 206 18.57 13.79 4.19
C ILE A 206 19.87 13.86 4.99
N GLU A 207 19.82 14.38 6.22
CA GLU A 207 20.97 14.38 7.14
C GLU A 207 21.48 12.96 7.43
N CYS A 208 20.58 11.99 7.63
CA CYS A 208 20.98 10.60 7.82
C CYS A 208 21.71 10.05 6.58
N LEU A 209 21.17 10.30 5.38
CA LEU A 209 21.76 9.84 4.12
C LEU A 209 23.14 10.44 3.88
N SER A 210 23.33 11.74 4.15
CA SER A 210 24.64 12.39 4.03
C SER A 210 25.68 11.85 5.00
N GLN A 211 25.23 11.29 6.13
CA GLN A 211 26.07 10.55 7.07
C GLN A 211 26.21 9.06 6.73
N ASN A 212 25.86 8.64 5.51
CA ASN A 212 25.92 7.25 5.03
C ASN A 212 25.05 6.26 5.85
N TYR A 213 23.88 6.69 6.35
CA TYR A 213 22.90 5.79 6.97
C TYR A 213 22.10 5.02 5.92
N ILE A 214 21.62 3.83 6.32
CA ILE A 214 20.53 3.13 5.66
C ILE A 214 19.21 3.71 6.17
N VAL A 215 18.47 4.40 5.31
CA VAL A 215 17.11 4.88 5.59
C VAL A 215 16.09 3.78 5.26
N PHE A 216 15.60 3.10 6.28
CA PHE A 216 14.64 2.02 6.19
C PHE A 216 13.20 2.54 6.21
N LEU A 217 12.44 2.24 5.14
CA LEU A 217 11.09 2.77 4.93
C LEU A 217 10.12 1.69 4.45
N MET A 218 8.92 1.66 5.03
CA MET A 218 7.88 0.74 4.59
C MET A 218 7.18 1.26 3.33
N HIS A 219 7.14 0.43 2.29
CA HIS A 219 6.66 0.76 0.95
C HIS A 219 5.23 0.27 0.67
N ASP A 220 4.61 -0.46 1.58
CA ASP A 220 3.27 -1.03 1.43
C ASP A 220 2.15 -0.24 2.15
N ILE A 221 2.45 0.95 2.70
CA ILE A 221 1.49 1.86 3.34
C ILE A 221 1.62 3.30 2.85
N ALA A 222 0.66 3.76 2.06
CA ALA A 222 0.57 5.15 1.59
C ALA A 222 -0.70 5.88 2.03
N LYS A 223 -0.69 7.21 1.91
CA LYS A 223 -1.90 8.04 2.04
C LYS A 223 -2.74 7.92 0.76
N ARG A 224 -4.04 8.18 0.87
CA ARG A 224 -4.98 8.08 -0.27
C ARG A 224 -4.67 9.03 -1.43
N ASN A 225 -4.01 10.16 -1.14
CA ASN A 225 -3.63 11.18 -2.11
C ASN A 225 -2.21 10.99 -2.68
N ASN A 226 -1.51 9.93 -2.28
CA ASN A 226 -0.29 9.56 -2.97
C ASN A 226 -0.62 9.06 -4.39
N LEU A 227 0.35 9.20 -5.29
CA LEU A 227 0.29 8.60 -6.63
C LEU A 227 -0.07 7.12 -6.51
N LYS A 228 -1.11 6.71 -7.23
CA LYS A 228 -1.48 5.30 -7.33
C LYS A 228 -0.66 4.66 -8.43
N THR A 229 0.00 3.56 -8.14
CA THR A 229 0.77 2.81 -9.14
C THR A 229 0.30 1.36 -9.16
N GLN A 230 0.73 0.62 -10.17
CA GLN A 230 0.45 -0.80 -10.24
C GLN A 230 1.06 -1.51 -9.03
N PHE A 231 0.21 -2.07 -8.20
CA PHE A 231 0.63 -2.70 -6.94
C PHE A 231 1.19 -4.09 -7.18
N ILE A 232 0.58 -4.89 -8.06
CA ILE A 232 1.07 -6.23 -8.40
C ILE A 232 1.23 -6.34 -9.92
N PRO A 233 2.38 -5.94 -10.47
CA PRO A 233 2.66 -6.08 -11.89
C PRO A 233 2.48 -7.52 -12.37
N GLY A 234 1.83 -7.71 -13.53
CA GLY A 234 1.69 -9.01 -14.20
C GLY A 234 0.64 -10.00 -13.67
N ASN A 235 0.02 -9.77 -12.51
CA ASN A 235 -1.05 -10.63 -11.99
C ASN A 235 -2.42 -9.94 -12.09
N ARG A 236 -2.58 -8.84 -11.36
CA ARG A 236 -3.78 -8.01 -11.40
C ARG A 236 -3.33 -6.57 -11.39
N GLU A 237 -3.67 -5.83 -12.45
CA GLU A 237 -3.26 -4.44 -12.67
C GLU A 237 -3.99 -3.44 -11.74
N ILE A 238 -4.16 -3.79 -10.46
CA ILE A 238 -4.79 -2.92 -9.47
C ILE A 238 -3.86 -1.75 -9.19
N LEU A 239 -4.46 -0.57 -9.20
CA LEU A 239 -3.80 0.66 -8.76
C LEU A 239 -4.04 0.85 -7.26
N ALA A 240 -2.94 0.91 -6.51
CA ALA A 240 -2.97 1.23 -5.08
C ALA A 240 -2.14 2.49 -4.82
N PRO A 241 -2.53 3.33 -3.86
CA PRO A 241 -1.67 4.43 -3.43
C PRO A 241 -0.32 3.90 -2.94
N THR A 242 0.78 4.47 -3.46
CA THR A 242 2.15 4.00 -3.19
C THR A 242 3.00 5.09 -2.51
N PRO A 243 3.85 4.76 -1.52
CA PRO A 243 4.67 5.76 -0.84
C PRO A 243 5.63 6.47 -1.80
N GLN A 244 5.57 7.81 -1.83
CA GLN A 244 6.38 8.63 -2.74
C GLN A 244 7.65 9.19 -2.08
N GLY A 245 7.83 8.97 -0.77
CA GLY A 245 8.94 9.54 0.00
C GLY A 245 10.31 9.00 -0.43
N ILE A 246 10.40 7.72 -0.77
CA ILE A 246 11.65 7.10 -1.23
C ILE A 246 12.11 7.73 -2.55
N VAL A 247 11.20 7.84 -3.52
CA VAL A 247 11.55 8.42 -4.84
C VAL A 247 11.90 9.90 -4.71
N ALA A 248 11.16 10.65 -3.89
CA ALA A 248 11.46 12.05 -3.61
C ALA A 248 12.84 12.23 -2.95
N LEU A 249 13.17 11.41 -1.94
CA LEU A 249 14.48 11.45 -1.29
C LEU A 249 15.61 11.09 -2.26
N HIS A 250 15.40 10.11 -3.14
CA HIS A 250 16.37 9.77 -4.17
C HIS A 250 16.64 10.97 -5.09
N GLY A 251 15.59 11.62 -5.60
CA GLY A 251 15.74 12.80 -6.46
C GLY A 251 16.49 13.95 -5.81
N GLU A 252 16.42 14.09 -4.47
CA GLU A 252 17.14 15.14 -3.73
C GLU A 252 18.57 14.76 -3.34
N THR A 253 18.85 13.47 -3.12
CA THR A 253 20.14 13.03 -2.51
C THR A 253 21.01 12.20 -3.44
N GLY A 254 20.45 11.65 -4.51
CA GLY A 254 21.10 10.66 -5.36
C GLY A 254 21.42 9.35 -4.64
N ALA A 255 20.86 9.11 -3.44
CA ALA A 255 21.07 7.87 -2.70
C ALA A 255 20.42 6.68 -3.45
N PRO A 256 21.13 5.55 -3.62
CA PRO A 256 20.58 4.37 -4.29
C PRO A 256 19.37 3.81 -3.53
N ILE A 257 18.42 3.25 -4.26
CA ILE A 257 17.25 2.55 -3.71
C ILE A 257 17.51 1.05 -3.78
N ILE A 258 17.62 0.39 -2.63
CA ILE A 258 17.92 -1.04 -2.53
C ILE A 258 16.88 -1.73 -1.66
N PRO A 259 15.92 -2.48 -2.24
CA PRO A 259 14.88 -3.12 -1.45
C PRO A 259 15.39 -4.28 -0.58
N ILE A 260 14.74 -4.48 0.57
CA ILE A 260 14.99 -5.61 1.46
C ILE A 260 13.67 -6.26 1.87
N VAL A 261 13.67 -7.59 2.05
CA VAL A 261 12.53 -8.32 2.58
C VAL A 261 12.93 -9.28 3.70
N SER A 262 12.05 -9.40 4.70
CA SER A 262 12.13 -10.43 5.75
C SER A 262 11.25 -11.61 5.33
N ILE A 263 11.89 -12.75 5.09
CA ILE A 263 11.23 -13.98 4.66
C ILE A 263 11.00 -14.86 5.89
N PRO A 264 9.74 -15.23 6.20
CA PRO A 264 9.44 -16.18 7.27
C PRO A 264 10.08 -17.54 6.99
N THR A 265 10.70 -18.14 8.01
CA THR A 265 11.30 -19.48 7.91
C THR A 265 10.39 -20.60 8.45
N GLY A 266 9.17 -20.25 8.89
CA GLY A 266 8.28 -21.13 9.66
C GLY A 266 8.67 -21.31 11.13
N ILE A 267 9.89 -20.92 11.52
CA ILE A 267 10.37 -21.00 12.90
C ILE A 267 10.18 -19.64 13.59
N PHE A 268 9.54 -19.65 14.76
CA PHE A 268 9.37 -18.44 15.58
C PHE A 268 10.74 -17.81 15.89
N THR A 269 10.84 -16.48 15.80
CA THR A 269 12.08 -15.66 15.92
C THR A 269 13.12 -15.78 14.80
N ARG A 270 12.91 -16.61 13.77
CA ARG A 270 13.88 -16.77 12.69
C ARG A 270 13.40 -16.20 11.36
N SER A 271 14.26 -15.41 10.73
CA SER A 271 13.98 -14.79 9.42
C SER A 271 15.16 -14.94 8.48
N LYS A 272 14.87 -15.09 7.19
CA LYS A 272 15.86 -14.90 6.13
C LYS A 272 15.71 -13.48 5.59
N LEU A 273 16.76 -12.68 5.69
CA LEU A 273 16.79 -11.33 5.16
C LEU A 273 17.40 -11.35 3.76
N LYS A 274 16.63 -10.92 2.77
CA LYS A 274 17.08 -10.89 1.37
C LYS A 274 17.14 -9.45 0.88
N ILE A 275 18.34 -9.01 0.53
CA ILE A 275 18.59 -7.78 -0.22
C ILE A 275 18.30 -8.10 -1.68
N LEU A 276 17.43 -7.32 -2.31
CA LEU A 276 16.99 -7.56 -3.68
C LEU A 276 17.87 -6.81 -4.66
N ASP A 277 18.11 -7.42 -5.81
CA ASP A 277 18.82 -6.79 -6.93
C ASP A 277 18.11 -5.49 -7.36
N PRO A 278 18.79 -4.32 -7.24
CA PRO A 278 18.19 -3.04 -7.56
C PRO A 278 18.24 -2.73 -9.07
N SER A 279 18.78 -3.61 -9.93
CA SER A 279 18.97 -3.33 -11.37
C SER A 279 17.71 -2.77 -12.06
N PRO A 280 16.49 -3.32 -11.89
CA PRO A 280 15.29 -2.74 -12.50
C PRO A 280 14.96 -1.31 -12.06
N ILE A 281 15.41 -0.91 -10.87
CA ILE A 281 15.27 0.46 -10.37
C ILE A 281 16.38 1.34 -10.94
N LEU A 282 17.62 0.84 -10.98
CA LEU A 282 18.77 1.57 -11.51
C LEU A 282 18.62 1.86 -13.00
N ASP A 283 18.07 0.94 -13.78
CA ASP A 283 17.81 1.13 -15.21
C ASP A 283 16.90 2.35 -15.44
N ILE A 284 15.86 2.49 -14.63
CA ILE A 284 14.94 3.63 -14.68
C ILE A 284 15.62 4.93 -14.21
N MET A 285 16.49 4.85 -13.20
CA MET A 285 17.23 6.02 -12.70
C MET A 285 18.25 6.55 -13.71
N ASN A 286 18.83 5.65 -14.50
CA ASN A 286 19.88 5.96 -15.47
C ASN A 286 19.34 6.27 -16.86
N ASP A 287 18.04 6.07 -17.12
CA ASP A 287 17.42 6.36 -18.40
C ASP A 287 17.07 7.87 -18.52
N PRO A 288 17.82 8.65 -19.33
CA PRO A 288 17.60 10.08 -19.47
C PRO A 288 16.32 10.42 -20.25
N SER A 289 15.70 9.44 -20.91
CA SER A 289 14.47 9.64 -21.68
C SER A 289 13.23 9.74 -20.77
N ILE A 290 13.34 9.31 -19.51
CA ILE A 290 12.23 9.32 -18.57
C ILE A 290 12.12 10.70 -17.92
N PRO A 291 11.04 11.46 -18.18
CA PRO A 291 10.90 12.80 -17.64
C PRO A 291 10.71 12.77 -16.13
N ALA A 292 11.33 13.74 -15.44
CA ALA A 292 11.10 13.99 -14.03
C ALA A 292 9.59 14.24 -13.76
N GLY A 293 9.13 13.89 -12.56
CA GLY A 293 7.74 14.07 -12.16
C GLY A 293 6.94 12.76 -12.17
N LYS A 294 5.68 12.81 -12.60
CA LYS A 294 4.73 11.70 -12.40
C LYS A 294 5.20 10.38 -13.02
N GLU A 295 5.78 10.44 -14.21
CA GLU A 295 6.24 9.24 -14.92
C GLU A 295 7.43 8.60 -14.20
N PHE A 296 8.49 9.36 -13.90
CA PHE A 296 9.62 8.88 -13.11
C PHE A 296 9.18 8.27 -11.77
N HIS A 297 8.33 8.99 -11.03
CA HIS A 297 7.76 8.52 -9.76
C HIS A 297 6.95 7.23 -9.91
N GLY A 298 6.15 7.14 -10.96
CA GLY A 298 5.35 6.00 -11.31
C GLY A 298 6.17 4.76 -11.65
N ARG A 299 7.20 4.92 -12.49
CA ARG A 299 8.11 3.85 -12.91
C ARG A 299 8.93 3.30 -11.75
N ILE A 300 9.59 4.15 -10.97
CA ILE A 300 10.38 3.72 -9.81
C ILE A 300 9.49 3.01 -8.77
N SER A 301 8.32 3.58 -8.46
CA SER A 301 7.36 2.94 -7.53
C SER A 301 6.91 1.57 -8.05
N THR A 302 6.67 1.44 -9.36
CA THR A 302 6.27 0.16 -9.98
C THR A 302 7.40 -0.86 -9.97
N ALA A 303 8.66 -0.44 -10.14
CA ALA A 303 9.83 -1.31 -10.03
C ALA A 303 10.11 -1.78 -8.59
N ILE A 304 9.95 -0.89 -7.59
CA ILE A 304 10.01 -1.31 -6.18
C ILE A 304 8.90 -2.34 -5.89
N ASN A 305 7.70 -2.07 -6.41
CA ASN A 305 6.56 -2.98 -6.28
C ASN A 305 6.86 -4.35 -6.92
N SER A 306 7.37 -4.40 -8.16
CA SER A 306 7.66 -5.68 -8.84
C SER A 306 8.70 -6.52 -8.09
N LEU A 307 9.65 -5.90 -7.40
CA LEU A 307 10.64 -6.60 -6.57
C LEU A 307 10.05 -7.12 -5.25
N LEU A 308 9.23 -6.33 -4.55
CA LEU A 308 8.74 -6.67 -3.20
C LEU A 308 7.46 -7.52 -3.19
N PHE A 309 6.57 -7.36 -4.16
CA PHE A 309 5.26 -8.03 -4.13
C PHE A 309 5.25 -9.53 -4.37
N PRO A 310 6.19 -10.14 -5.12
CA PRO A 310 6.29 -11.60 -5.17
C PRO A 310 6.39 -12.23 -3.77
N TYR A 311 7.13 -11.60 -2.86
CA TYR A 311 7.23 -12.04 -1.47
C TYR A 311 5.96 -11.77 -0.68
N THR A 312 5.32 -10.61 -0.87
CA THR A 312 4.03 -10.32 -0.24
C THR A 312 2.96 -11.34 -0.64
N LEU A 313 2.94 -11.77 -1.90
CA LEU A 313 2.01 -12.77 -2.41
C LEU A 313 2.33 -14.18 -1.88
N SER A 314 3.61 -14.55 -1.87
CA SER A 314 4.06 -15.85 -1.36
C SER A 314 3.78 -16.00 0.14
N TYR A 315 3.84 -14.89 0.88
CA TYR A 315 3.67 -14.87 2.34
C TYR A 315 2.49 -14.00 2.78
N MET A 316 1.37 -13.99 2.05
CA MET A 316 0.20 -13.14 2.37
C MET A 316 -0.32 -13.32 3.79
N ALA A 317 -0.25 -14.52 4.35
CA ALA A 317 -0.67 -14.81 5.72
C ALA A 317 0.27 -14.19 6.79
N TYR A 318 1.45 -13.73 6.39
CA TYR A 318 2.44 -13.05 7.23
C TYR A 318 2.50 -11.55 6.93
N TRP A 319 1.68 -11.05 6.01
CA TRP A 319 1.64 -9.64 5.65
C TRP A 319 0.68 -8.89 6.56
N GLU A 320 1.17 -8.02 7.44
CA GLU A 320 0.35 -7.24 8.38
C GLU A 320 -0.77 -6.47 7.66
N GLU A 321 -0.43 -5.86 6.53
CA GLU A 321 -1.32 -4.94 5.83
C GLU A 321 -2.46 -5.63 5.07
N ILE A 322 -2.47 -6.97 5.00
CA ILE A 322 -3.62 -7.74 4.53
C ILE A 322 -4.89 -7.42 5.33
N MET A 323 -4.75 -6.95 6.57
CA MET A 323 -5.88 -6.56 7.42
C MET A 323 -6.56 -5.25 7.00
N THR A 324 -5.92 -4.43 6.16
CA THR A 324 -6.47 -3.14 5.75
C THR A 324 -6.44 -2.89 4.25
N PHE A 325 -5.66 -3.66 3.49
CA PHE A 325 -5.43 -3.47 2.06
C PHE A 325 -6.72 -3.30 1.26
N GLY A 326 -7.73 -4.14 1.48
CA GLY A 326 -9.02 -4.06 0.78
C GLY A 326 -9.71 -2.71 0.94
N SER A 327 -9.63 -2.08 2.12
CA SER A 327 -10.20 -0.73 2.33
C SER A 327 -9.40 0.40 1.67
N ARG A 328 -8.19 0.11 1.18
CA ARG A 328 -7.36 1.08 0.46
C ARG A 328 -7.61 1.01 -1.03
N VAL A 329 -7.78 -0.20 -1.56
CA VAL A 329 -8.01 -0.41 -2.99
C VAL A 329 -9.49 -0.42 -3.38
N LEU A 330 -10.39 -0.95 -2.55
CA LEU A 330 -11.83 -1.10 -2.89
C LEU A 330 -12.70 0.10 -2.51
N ASP A 331 -12.22 1.03 -1.68
CA ASP A 331 -13.02 2.15 -1.16
C ASP A 331 -13.26 3.27 -2.19
N GLY A 332 -12.71 3.16 -3.41
CA GLY A 332 -12.89 4.14 -4.48
C GLY A 332 -14.35 4.22 -4.91
N LYS A 333 -14.95 5.42 -4.85
CA LYS A 333 -16.32 5.66 -5.33
C LYS A 333 -16.53 7.09 -5.80
N ILE A 334 -17.30 7.25 -6.86
CA ILE A 334 -17.85 8.53 -7.31
C ILE A 334 -19.24 8.67 -6.68
N THR A 335 -19.51 9.79 -6.03
CA THR A 335 -20.81 10.03 -5.38
C THR A 335 -21.56 11.10 -6.16
N LEU A 336 -22.72 10.75 -6.69
CA LEU A 336 -23.60 11.69 -7.39
C LEU A 336 -24.67 12.18 -6.40
N PRO A 337 -24.77 13.50 -6.15
CA PRO A 337 -25.78 14.06 -5.25
C PRO A 337 -27.21 13.74 -5.70
N LYS A 338 -28.15 13.79 -4.74
CA LYS A 338 -29.57 13.71 -5.06
C LYS A 338 -29.99 15.01 -5.75
N ASN A 339 -30.90 14.92 -6.71
CA ASN A 339 -31.47 16.01 -7.51
C ASN A 339 -30.47 16.67 -8.46
N SER A 340 -29.28 16.09 -8.66
CA SER A 340 -28.34 16.61 -9.64
C SER A 340 -28.89 16.53 -11.04
N THR A 341 -28.70 17.61 -11.77
CA THR A 341 -29.02 17.74 -13.20
C THR A 341 -28.07 16.88 -14.03
N PHE A 342 -28.39 16.63 -15.31
CA PHE A 342 -27.49 15.90 -16.19
C PHE A 342 -26.13 16.60 -16.31
N GLN A 343 -26.14 17.92 -16.46
CA GLN A 343 -24.93 18.73 -16.55
C GLN A 343 -24.03 18.57 -15.31
N GLU A 344 -24.60 18.66 -14.11
CA GLU A 344 -23.86 18.47 -12.86
C GLU A 344 -23.28 17.05 -12.77
N ILE A 345 -24.01 16.03 -13.23
CA ILE A 345 -23.53 14.64 -13.24
C ILE A 345 -22.32 14.50 -14.16
N ILE A 346 -22.39 15.06 -15.36
CA ILE A 346 -21.29 15.04 -16.33
C ILE A 346 -20.07 15.77 -15.78
N GLU A 347 -20.23 16.96 -15.20
CA GLU A 347 -19.13 17.72 -14.58
C GLU A 347 -18.45 16.97 -13.43
N ILE A 348 -19.25 16.34 -12.55
CA ILE A 348 -18.71 15.53 -11.45
C ILE A 348 -17.92 14.34 -12.01
N ILE A 349 -18.48 13.63 -12.99
CA ILE A 349 -17.83 12.46 -13.58
C ILE A 349 -16.56 12.84 -14.32
N GLU A 350 -16.59 13.89 -15.14
CA GLU A 350 -15.44 14.39 -15.88
C GLU A 350 -14.29 14.72 -14.94
N LYS A 351 -14.58 15.51 -13.89
CA LYS A 351 -13.59 15.90 -12.88
C LYS A 351 -12.99 14.70 -12.16
N GLU A 352 -13.82 13.75 -11.76
CA GLU A 352 -13.34 12.54 -11.08
C GLU A 352 -12.51 11.66 -12.01
N LEU A 353 -12.89 11.52 -13.30
CA LEU A 353 -12.12 10.79 -14.29
C LEU A 353 -10.75 11.43 -14.56
N GLN A 354 -10.70 12.74 -14.77
CA GLN A 354 -9.42 13.46 -14.94
C GLN A 354 -8.54 13.29 -13.71
N GLY A 355 -9.11 13.47 -12.51
CA GLY A 355 -8.40 13.26 -11.25
C GLY A 355 -7.90 11.82 -11.07
N LEU A 356 -8.58 10.80 -11.60
CA LEU A 356 -8.09 9.42 -11.57
C LEU A 356 -6.84 9.26 -12.42
N ILE A 357 -6.80 9.83 -13.62
CA ILE A 357 -5.62 9.79 -14.51
C ILE A 357 -4.45 10.60 -13.93
N GLU A 358 -4.73 11.80 -13.42
CA GLU A 358 -3.72 12.68 -12.84
C GLU A 358 -3.06 12.08 -11.59
N ASN A 359 -3.84 11.41 -10.74
CA ASN A 359 -3.37 10.85 -9.47
C ASN A 359 -2.98 9.36 -9.56
N SER A 360 -2.83 8.83 -10.76
CA SER A 360 -2.35 7.47 -10.96
C SER A 360 -1.33 7.37 -12.09
N TYR A 361 -0.60 6.26 -12.11
CA TYR A 361 0.36 5.90 -13.13
C TYR A 361 0.19 4.44 -13.51
N GLU A 362 0.15 4.19 -14.81
CA GLU A 362 0.21 2.88 -15.45
C GLU A 362 1.27 2.96 -16.55
N LEU A 363 2.05 1.89 -16.69
CA LEU A 363 3.08 1.81 -17.72
C LEU A 363 2.44 2.00 -19.11
N GLU A 364 3.08 2.80 -19.96
CA GLU A 364 2.65 3.09 -21.34
C GLU A 364 1.29 3.78 -21.51
N ARG A 365 0.63 4.20 -20.41
CA ARG A 365 -0.66 4.87 -20.49
C ARG A 365 -0.52 6.28 -21.09
N LYS A 366 -1.21 6.53 -22.21
CA LYS A 366 -1.21 7.83 -22.90
C LYS A 366 -2.17 8.82 -22.21
N ASP A 367 -1.74 9.39 -21.09
CA ASP A 367 -2.59 10.23 -20.22
C ASP A 367 -3.27 11.39 -20.95
N GLN A 368 -2.50 12.19 -21.72
CA GLN A 368 -3.06 13.35 -22.42
C GLN A 368 -4.12 12.95 -23.44
N PHE A 369 -3.92 11.82 -24.12
CA PHE A 369 -4.90 11.27 -25.05
C PHE A 369 -6.19 10.86 -24.33
N ILE A 370 -6.09 10.13 -23.22
CA ILE A 370 -7.25 9.69 -22.43
C ILE A 370 -8.02 10.91 -21.89
N ILE A 371 -7.31 11.93 -21.40
CA ILE A 371 -7.92 13.18 -20.91
C ILE A 371 -8.67 13.89 -22.05
N ASN A 372 -8.05 14.02 -23.23
CA ASN A 372 -8.70 14.64 -24.39
C ASN A 372 -9.92 13.83 -24.85
N PHE A 373 -9.83 12.50 -24.84
CA PHE A 373 -10.95 11.60 -25.14
C PHE A 373 -12.11 11.80 -24.15
N ILE A 374 -11.81 11.86 -22.85
CA ILE A 374 -12.83 12.13 -21.81
C ILE A 374 -13.50 13.47 -22.09
N ARG A 375 -12.73 14.55 -22.31
CA ARG A 375 -13.29 15.90 -22.59
C ARG A 375 -14.20 15.89 -23.81
N SER A 376 -13.71 15.38 -24.93
CA SER A 376 -14.48 15.28 -26.18
C SER A 376 -15.76 14.47 -25.99
N THR A 377 -15.70 13.37 -25.25
CA THR A 377 -16.89 12.54 -24.98
C THR A 377 -17.90 13.29 -24.10
N MET A 378 -17.43 13.98 -23.06
CA MET A 378 -18.32 14.75 -22.18
C MET A 378 -18.95 15.93 -22.92
N ASP A 379 -18.23 16.58 -23.83
CA ASP A 379 -18.75 17.65 -24.67
C ASP A 379 -19.79 17.14 -25.67
N GLU A 380 -19.57 16.00 -26.30
CA GLU A 380 -20.56 15.32 -27.16
C GLU A 380 -21.85 15.03 -26.37
N LEU A 381 -21.73 14.47 -25.15
CA LEU A 381 -22.88 14.19 -24.30
C LEU A 381 -23.65 15.45 -23.88
N ARG A 382 -22.95 16.56 -23.62
CA ARG A 382 -23.59 17.86 -23.36
C ARG A 382 -24.37 18.36 -24.57
N GLN A 383 -23.80 18.22 -25.77
CA GLN A 383 -24.45 18.66 -27.01
C GLN A 383 -25.72 17.85 -27.32
N VAL A 384 -25.66 16.52 -27.23
CA VAL A 384 -26.83 15.67 -27.48
C VAL A 384 -27.91 15.92 -26.42
N HIS A 385 -27.53 16.05 -25.13
CA HIS A 385 -28.49 16.41 -24.07
C HIS A 385 -29.13 17.78 -24.31
N ALA A 386 -28.37 18.78 -24.76
CA ALA A 386 -28.90 20.11 -25.06
C ALA A 386 -29.88 20.11 -26.26
N GLN A 387 -29.77 19.14 -27.17
CA GLN A 387 -30.73 18.94 -28.26
C GLN A 387 -32.00 18.25 -27.73
N GLU A 388 -31.88 17.09 -27.08
CA GLU A 388 -33.02 16.32 -26.55
C GLU A 388 -33.79 17.09 -25.45
N SER A 389 -33.10 17.86 -24.61
CA SER A 389 -33.75 18.65 -23.54
C SER A 389 -34.64 19.76 -24.08
N LYS A 390 -34.36 20.31 -25.27
CA LYS A 390 -35.24 21.29 -25.92
C LYS A 390 -36.52 20.63 -26.42
N GLU A 391 -36.46 19.35 -26.77
CA GLU A 391 -37.59 18.60 -27.30
C GLU A 391 -38.52 18.06 -26.21
N HIS A 392 -38.04 17.87 -24.98
CA HIS A 392 -38.79 17.21 -23.91
C HIS A 392 -39.18 18.11 -22.73
N ASP A 393 -38.76 19.38 -22.71
CA ASP A 393 -39.05 20.38 -21.65
C ASP A 393 -38.83 19.86 -20.21
N GLN A 394 -37.92 18.90 -20.06
CA GLN A 394 -37.57 18.30 -18.77
C GLN A 394 -36.07 18.03 -18.70
N ASP A 395 -35.44 18.43 -17.61
CA ASP A 395 -34.04 18.11 -17.33
C ASP A 395 -33.94 16.78 -16.58
N VAL A 396 -32.97 15.95 -16.97
CA VAL A 396 -32.74 14.66 -16.30
C VAL A 396 -32.20 14.91 -14.91
N ARG A 397 -32.97 14.51 -13.89
CA ARG A 397 -32.57 14.66 -12.49
C ARG A 397 -32.43 13.32 -11.79
N LEU A 398 -31.35 13.18 -11.03
CA LEU A 398 -31.18 12.01 -10.16
C LEU A 398 -32.18 12.05 -8.99
N HIS A 399 -33.22 11.23 -9.05
CA HIS A 399 -34.20 11.10 -7.97
C HIS A 399 -33.62 10.60 -6.64
N ARG A 400 -32.46 9.92 -6.70
CA ARG A 400 -31.77 9.38 -5.53
C ARG A 400 -30.28 9.62 -5.62
N LYS A 401 -29.66 9.77 -4.46
CA LYS A 401 -28.20 9.72 -4.33
C LYS A 401 -27.69 8.41 -4.92
N SER A 402 -26.74 8.51 -5.85
CA SER A 402 -26.11 7.36 -6.47
C SER A 402 -24.63 7.29 -6.10
N SER A 403 -24.05 6.10 -6.17
CA SER A 403 -22.61 5.92 -5.96
C SER A 403 -22.08 4.87 -6.91
N ILE A 404 -21.05 5.23 -7.66
CA ILE A 404 -20.36 4.35 -8.61
C ILE A 404 -19.13 3.81 -7.89
N LEU A 405 -19.12 2.52 -7.56
CA LEU A 405 -17.96 1.87 -6.95
C LEU A 405 -16.89 1.63 -8.01
N ILE A 406 -15.75 2.30 -7.90
CA ILE A 406 -14.65 2.22 -8.87
C ILE A 406 -13.36 1.65 -8.27
N GLY A 407 -13.34 1.37 -6.97
CA GLY A 407 -12.21 0.75 -6.30
C GLY A 407 -11.93 -0.68 -6.78
N GLY A 408 -10.65 -1.06 -6.83
CA GLY A 408 -10.19 -2.38 -7.24
C GLY A 408 -10.26 -2.65 -8.74
N LEU A 409 -10.50 -1.61 -9.54
CA LEU A 409 -10.58 -1.64 -10.99
C LEU A 409 -9.34 -0.96 -11.60
N THR A 410 -8.89 -1.44 -12.75
CA THR A 410 -7.96 -0.77 -13.66
C THR A 410 -8.56 0.53 -14.20
N THR A 411 -7.76 1.44 -14.76
CA THR A 411 -8.30 2.67 -15.38
C THR A 411 -9.31 2.36 -16.47
N ARG A 412 -9.03 1.35 -17.31
CA ARG A 412 -9.96 0.85 -18.32
C ARG A 412 -11.29 0.42 -17.73
N GLU A 413 -11.26 -0.46 -16.74
CA GLU A 413 -12.49 -0.97 -16.09
C GLU A 413 -13.27 0.13 -15.37
N GLN A 414 -12.58 1.12 -14.81
CA GLN A 414 -13.21 2.30 -14.22
C GLN A 414 -13.98 3.10 -15.28
N LEU A 415 -13.34 3.39 -16.42
CA LEU A 415 -13.97 4.08 -17.55
C LEU A 415 -15.17 3.30 -18.08
N GLU A 416 -15.02 2.01 -18.39
CA GLU A 416 -16.10 1.15 -18.88
C GLU A 416 -17.30 1.16 -17.92
N LYS A 417 -17.04 1.06 -16.61
CA LYS A 417 -18.09 1.07 -15.58
C LYS A 417 -18.81 2.41 -15.50
N ILE A 418 -18.07 3.51 -15.55
CA ILE A 418 -18.63 4.87 -15.46
C ILE A 418 -19.50 5.15 -16.68
N PHE A 419 -19.02 4.89 -17.90
CA PHE A 419 -19.82 5.05 -19.12
C PHE A 419 -21.04 4.13 -19.14
N GLY A 420 -20.93 2.91 -18.63
CA GLY A 420 -22.07 2.01 -18.45
C GLY A 420 -23.15 2.58 -17.51
N VAL A 421 -22.74 3.27 -16.44
CA VAL A 421 -23.68 3.95 -15.52
C VAL A 421 -24.31 5.17 -16.19
N ILE A 422 -23.55 6.01 -16.90
CA ILE A 422 -24.10 7.15 -17.65
C ILE A 422 -25.14 6.66 -18.67
N THR A 423 -24.80 5.63 -19.45
CA THR A 423 -25.71 4.99 -20.41
C THR A 423 -27.02 4.57 -19.75
N LYS A 424 -26.95 3.98 -18.55
CA LYS A 424 -28.14 3.54 -17.83
C LYS A 424 -29.01 4.72 -17.36
N ILE A 425 -28.39 5.78 -16.85
CA ILE A 425 -29.11 7.00 -16.42
C ILE A 425 -29.86 7.61 -17.62
N LEU A 426 -29.20 7.71 -18.78
CA LEU A 426 -29.81 8.25 -20.00
C LEU A 426 -30.99 7.42 -20.49
N LYS A 427 -30.87 6.08 -20.47
CA LYS A 427 -31.99 5.20 -20.82
C LYS A 427 -33.19 5.34 -19.89
N GLU A 428 -32.95 5.45 -18.59
CA GLU A 428 -34.01 5.66 -17.61
C GLU A 428 -34.73 7.00 -17.83
N ALA A 429 -34.03 7.99 -18.38
CA ALA A 429 -34.60 9.29 -18.75
C ALA A 429 -35.30 9.32 -20.12
N ARG A 430 -35.26 8.23 -20.90
CA ARG A 430 -35.74 8.12 -22.30
C ARG A 430 -34.91 8.89 -23.35
N TYR A 431 -33.64 9.15 -23.05
CA TYR A 431 -32.68 9.83 -23.93
C TYR A 431 -32.01 8.75 -24.80
N HIS A 432 -32.72 8.25 -25.82
CA HIS A 432 -32.33 7.08 -26.59
C HIS A 432 -31.05 7.31 -27.40
N ASP A 433 -30.90 8.48 -28.01
CA ASP A 433 -29.76 8.78 -28.88
C ASP A 433 -28.52 9.07 -28.03
N THR A 434 -28.67 9.83 -26.94
CA THR A 434 -27.57 10.03 -25.97
C THR A 434 -27.09 8.70 -25.37
N ALA A 435 -28.02 7.76 -25.09
CA ALA A 435 -27.66 6.43 -24.62
C ALA A 435 -26.92 5.58 -25.67
N MET A 436 -27.25 5.73 -26.96
CA MET A 436 -26.55 5.04 -28.04
C MET A 436 -25.12 5.59 -28.21
N CYS A 437 -24.95 6.91 -28.21
CA CYS A 437 -23.65 7.58 -28.19
C CYS A 437 -22.75 7.04 -27.06
N CYS A 438 -23.24 7.04 -25.81
CA CYS A 438 -22.49 6.51 -24.66
C CYS A 438 -22.02 5.05 -24.85
N ARG A 439 -22.87 4.20 -25.44
CA ARG A 439 -22.55 2.79 -25.68
C ARG A 439 -21.46 2.64 -26.74
N ASN A 440 -21.50 3.44 -27.79
CA ASN A 440 -20.49 3.44 -28.84
C ASN A 440 -19.14 3.86 -28.26
N GLN A 441 -19.11 4.91 -27.43
CA GLN A 441 -17.89 5.35 -26.76
C GLN A 441 -17.31 4.28 -25.81
N ALA A 442 -18.15 3.58 -25.04
CA ALA A 442 -17.70 2.45 -24.23
C ALA A 442 -17.08 1.31 -25.06
N SER A 443 -17.54 1.12 -26.30
CA SER A 443 -16.99 0.13 -27.23
C SER A 443 -15.64 0.59 -27.82
N SER A 444 -15.51 1.88 -28.14
CA SER A 444 -14.26 2.50 -28.58
C SER A 444 -13.15 2.38 -27.53
N ILE A 445 -13.49 2.52 -26.25
CA ILE A 445 -12.54 2.32 -25.14
C ILE A 445 -11.97 0.90 -25.14
N LYS A 446 -12.82 -0.12 -25.38
CA LYS A 446 -12.36 -1.52 -25.43
C LYS A 446 -11.34 -1.74 -26.53
N PHE A 447 -11.62 -1.22 -27.73
CA PHE A 447 -10.73 -1.30 -28.88
C PHE A 447 -9.42 -0.57 -28.62
N PHE A 448 -9.48 0.62 -28.04
CA PHE A 448 -8.31 1.44 -27.71
C PHE A 448 -7.33 0.71 -26.77
N PHE A 449 -7.83 0.19 -25.64
CA PHE A 449 -6.97 -0.51 -24.69
C PHE A 449 -6.50 -1.89 -25.22
N GLN A 450 -7.15 -2.45 -26.25
CA GLN A 450 -6.66 -3.64 -26.94
C GLN A 450 -5.49 -3.31 -27.87
N GLU A 451 -5.57 -2.23 -28.64
CA GLU A 451 -4.46 -1.77 -29.50
C GLU A 451 -3.24 -1.32 -28.69
N ALA A 452 -3.45 -0.61 -27.57
CA ALA A 452 -2.36 -0.19 -26.69
C ALA A 452 -1.55 -1.37 -26.12
N ARG A 453 -2.17 -2.53 -25.91
CA ARG A 453 -1.51 -3.74 -25.38
C ARG A 453 -0.77 -4.57 -26.43
N LYS A 454 -0.95 -4.29 -27.73
CA LYS A 454 -0.24 -5.00 -28.82
C LYS A 454 1.21 -4.54 -28.97
N VAL A 455 1.65 -3.51 -28.25
CA VAL A 455 3.06 -3.11 -28.19
C VAL A 455 3.84 -4.23 -27.48
N PRO A 456 4.90 -4.80 -28.09
CA PRO A 456 5.56 -5.97 -27.52
C PRO A 456 6.24 -5.63 -26.20
N THR A 457 5.74 -6.21 -25.11
CA THR A 457 6.41 -6.25 -23.79
C THR A 457 7.61 -7.21 -23.89
N LYS A 458 8.69 -6.76 -24.52
CA LYS A 458 9.91 -7.58 -24.68
C LYS A 458 10.78 -7.67 -23.43
N GLU A 459 10.51 -6.93 -22.35
CA GLU A 459 11.54 -6.74 -21.29
C GLU A 459 11.23 -7.25 -19.87
N ILE A 460 10.03 -7.75 -19.54
CA ILE A 460 9.70 -8.06 -18.12
C ILE A 460 9.66 -9.58 -17.81
N LYS A 461 9.83 -10.46 -18.79
CA LYS A 461 9.67 -11.91 -18.56
C LYS A 461 10.82 -12.58 -17.78
N ASN A 462 11.97 -11.94 -17.62
CA ASN A 462 13.13 -12.56 -16.95
C ASN A 462 13.19 -12.34 -15.42
N ALA A 463 12.37 -11.44 -14.85
CA ALA A 463 12.42 -11.15 -13.41
C ALA A 463 11.59 -12.10 -12.51
N ASN A 464 10.78 -12.98 -13.11
CA ASN A 464 9.84 -13.85 -12.36
C ASN A 464 10.30 -15.31 -12.21
N GLN A 465 11.47 -15.70 -12.73
CA GLN A 465 11.92 -17.10 -12.63
C GLN A 465 12.55 -17.46 -11.27
N ASP A 466 12.98 -16.49 -10.47
CA ASP A 466 13.54 -16.71 -9.11
C ASP A 466 12.51 -16.52 -7.99
N GLY A 467 11.21 -16.57 -8.31
CA GLY A 467 10.17 -16.65 -7.28
C GLY A 467 10.39 -17.90 -6.43
N PRO A 468 10.16 -17.86 -5.10
CA PRO A 468 10.36 -19.03 -4.25
C PRO A 468 9.47 -20.18 -4.75
N THR A 469 10.10 -21.24 -5.24
CA THR A 469 9.45 -22.52 -5.48
C THR A 469 9.04 -23.08 -4.12
N GLY A 470 7.77 -22.91 -3.77
CA GLY A 470 7.24 -23.35 -2.49
C GLY A 470 7.29 -24.87 -2.37
N SER A 471 8.02 -25.36 -1.37
CA SER A 471 7.87 -26.68 -0.72
C SER A 471 6.88 -26.60 0.44
#